data_AF-A0A8S3TYK9-F1
#
_entry.id   AF-A0A8S3TYK9-F1
#
_cell.length_a   1.000
_cell.length_b   1.000
_cell.length_c   1.000
_cell.angle_alpha   90.00
_cell.angle_beta   90.00
_cell.angle_gamma   90.00
#
_symmetry.space_group_name_H-M   'P 1'
#
loop_
_entity.id
_entity.type
_entity.pdbx_description
1 polymer ?
#
loop_
_entity_poly.entity_id
_entity_poly.type
_entity_poly.pdbx_seq_one_letter_code
_entity_poly.pdbx_strand_id
1 'polypeptide(L)'
;MVMPVYTPALHRNNNMPRNELISRYFAQGYTNKEISQVLMAVHKISISISQIKRILRSLDLKRRKVNLPLPGIIGAIYKIIENSGQCLGYRAVWKRLTTEFGFFIPRKSVMELLRMIDPDGVTRRRKRRLIRRRYTTPGPNFVWHIDGYDKLKPFWVSNTWCN
;
A
#
# COMPACT_ATOMS: atom_id res chain seq x y z
N MET A 1 3.34 -5.64 21.16
CA MET A 1 3.59 -5.74 19.71
C MET A 1 3.83 -4.33 19.18
N VAL A 2 5.09 -3.91 19.09
CA VAL A 2 5.45 -2.59 18.56
C VAL A 2 5.44 -2.68 17.03
N MET A 3 4.56 -1.90 16.39
CA MET A 3 4.44 -1.91 14.93
C MET A 3 5.66 -1.17 14.32
N PRO A 4 6.35 -1.76 13.33
CA PRO A 4 7.58 -1.23 12.75
C PRO A 4 7.41 0.11 12.00
N VAL A 5 8.48 0.90 11.98
CA VAL A 5 8.49 2.36 11.72
C VAL A 5 8.29 2.78 10.25
N TYR A 6 8.07 1.84 9.32
CA TYR A 6 8.03 2.13 7.88
C TYR A 6 6.67 2.57 7.33
N THR A 7 5.62 2.63 8.16
CA THR A 7 4.34 3.20 7.71
C THR A 7 4.46 4.73 7.61
N PRO A 8 4.05 5.37 6.50
CA PRO A 8 3.98 6.84 6.35
C PRO A 8 3.22 7.59 7.45
N ALA A 9 2.51 6.84 8.30
CA ALA A 9 1.87 7.26 9.56
C ALA A 9 2.82 7.79 10.65
N LEU A 10 4.15 7.70 10.47
CA LEU A 10 5.15 8.05 11.50
C LEU A 10 6.00 9.29 11.18
N HIS A 11 5.61 10.12 10.21
CA HIS A 11 6.10 11.50 10.21
C HIS A 11 5.61 12.15 11.52
N ARG A 12 6.54 12.35 12.47
CA ARG A 12 6.39 12.99 13.79
C ARG A 12 5.95 14.45 13.67
N ASN A 13 4.82 14.74 13.05
CA ASN A 13 4.13 16.01 13.25
C ASN A 13 3.19 15.85 14.43
N ASN A 14 3.75 15.93 15.63
CA ASN A 14 3.02 15.78 16.90
C ASN A 14 2.00 16.90 17.17
N ASN A 15 1.97 17.96 16.35
CA ASN A 15 1.08 19.12 16.51
C ASN A 15 -0.13 19.16 15.57
N MET A 16 -0.45 18.06 14.89
CA MET A 16 -1.63 18.04 14.03
C MET A 16 -2.94 17.93 14.86
N PRO A 17 -3.98 18.72 14.52
CA PRO A 17 -5.25 18.65 15.22
C PRO A 17 -5.92 17.29 15.02
N ARG A 18 -6.61 16.82 16.06
CA ARG A 18 -7.25 15.49 16.15
C ARG A 18 -8.07 15.10 14.90
N ASN A 19 -8.85 16.03 14.36
CA ASN A 19 -9.71 15.77 13.21
C ASN A 19 -8.91 15.53 11.93
N GLU A 20 -7.77 16.21 11.77
CA GLU A 20 -6.89 16.06 10.62
C GLU A 20 -6.14 14.72 10.67
N LEU A 21 -5.71 14.30 11.86
CA LEU A 21 -5.15 12.94 12.07
C LEU A 21 -6.16 11.86 11.67
N ILE A 22 -7.42 11.98 12.11
CA ILE A 22 -8.50 11.05 11.73
C ILE A 22 -8.68 11.02 10.21
N SER A 23 -8.69 12.19 9.56
CA SER A 23 -8.81 12.29 8.09
C SER A 23 -7.66 11.59 7.36
N ARG A 24 -6.41 11.79 7.81
CA ARG A 24 -5.23 11.14 7.22
C ARG A 24 -5.27 9.63 7.37
N TYR A 25 -5.55 9.12 8.56
CA TYR A 25 -5.66 7.67 8.77
C TYR A 25 -6.84 7.07 7.99
N PHE A 26 -7.94 7.83 7.86
CA PHE A 26 -9.06 7.41 7.02
C PHE A 26 -8.66 7.31 5.53
N ALA A 27 -7.93 8.28 4.99
CA ALA A 27 -7.44 8.27 3.61
C ALA A 27 -6.45 7.14 3.33
N GLN A 28 -5.62 6.77 4.30
CA GLN A 28 -4.71 5.62 4.21
C GLN A 28 -5.44 4.26 4.18
N GLY A 29 -6.74 4.26 4.52
CA GLY A 29 -7.62 3.11 4.43
C GLY A 29 -7.77 2.30 5.73
N TYR A 30 -7.37 2.86 6.88
CA TYR A 30 -7.57 2.21 8.18
C TYR A 30 -9.06 2.07 8.52
N THR A 31 -9.43 0.98 9.20
CA THR A 31 -10.78 0.77 9.73
C THR A 31 -11.06 1.68 10.92
N ASN A 32 -12.33 1.91 11.28
CA ASN A 32 -12.64 2.80 12.43
C ASN A 32 -12.04 2.28 13.74
N LYS A 33 -11.90 0.96 13.89
CA LYS A 33 -11.25 0.33 15.06
C LYS A 33 -9.75 0.57 15.04
N GLU A 34 -9.11 0.38 13.89
CA GLU A 34 -7.67 0.64 13.73
C GLU A 34 -7.33 2.12 13.96
N ILE A 35 -8.13 3.05 13.43
CA ILE A 35 -7.96 4.49 13.66
C ILE A 35 -7.98 4.78 15.17
N SER A 36 -8.93 4.21 15.90
CA SER A 36 -9.02 4.34 17.37
C SER A 36 -7.76 3.82 18.07
N GLN A 37 -7.27 2.65 17.67
CA GLN A 37 -6.08 2.02 18.25
C GLN A 37 -4.80 2.80 17.94
N VAL A 38 -4.64 3.27 16.71
CA VAL A 38 -3.48 4.07 16.26
C VAL A 38 -3.43 5.41 16.97
N LEU A 39 -4.58 6.09 17.12
CA LEU A 39 -4.67 7.35 17.87
C LEU A 39 -4.27 7.18 19.33
N MET A 40 -4.67 6.08 19.96
CA MET A 40 -4.29 5.77 21.34
C MET A 40 -2.81 5.40 21.46
N ALA A 41 -2.28 4.58 20.54
CA ALA A 41 -0.91 4.10 20.60
C ALA A 41 0.11 5.21 20.33
N VAL A 42 -0.11 6.01 19.28
CA VAL A 42 0.85 7.00 18.75
C VAL A 42 0.62 8.38 19.35
N HIS A 43 -0.63 8.87 19.37
CA HIS A 43 -0.96 10.25 19.75
C HIS A 43 -1.49 10.38 21.17
N LYS A 44 -1.65 9.26 21.91
CA LYS A 44 -2.23 9.20 23.25
C LYS A 44 -3.64 9.82 23.34
N ILE A 45 -4.37 9.85 22.23
CA ILE A 45 -5.74 10.36 22.19
C ILE A 45 -6.71 9.19 22.33
N SER A 46 -7.47 9.16 23.44
CA SER A 46 -8.56 8.20 23.64
C SER A 46 -9.84 8.72 22.96
N ILE A 47 -10.36 7.98 21.98
CA ILE A 47 -11.59 8.33 21.26
C ILE A 47 -12.43 7.06 21.09
N SER A 48 -13.74 7.14 21.32
CA SER A 48 -14.63 6.03 21.04
C SER A 48 -14.92 5.88 19.53
N ILE A 49 -15.27 4.67 19.11
CA ILE A 49 -15.66 4.39 17.71
C ILE A 49 -16.84 5.29 17.28
N SER A 50 -17.77 5.60 18.18
CA SER A 50 -18.91 6.47 17.93
C SER A 50 -18.48 7.92 17.66
N GLN A 51 -17.52 8.44 18.41
CA GLN A 51 -16.94 9.76 18.18
C GLN A 51 -16.21 9.83 16.84
N ILE A 52 -15.43 8.79 16.48
CA ILE A 52 -14.79 8.70 15.15
C ILE A 52 -15.85 8.73 14.05
N LYS A 53 -16.92 7.93 14.16
CA LYS A 53 -18.03 7.93 13.19
C LYS A 53 -18.72 9.30 13.10
N ARG A 54 -18.80 10.06 14.20
CA ARG A 54 -19.39 11.41 14.22
C ARG A 54 -18.48 12.42 13.51
N ILE A 55 -17.17 12.37 13.77
CA ILE A 55 -16.17 13.24 13.13
C ILE A 55 -16.08 12.95 11.63
N LEU A 56 -16.06 11.67 11.23
CA LEU A 56 -16.07 11.31 9.80
C LEU A 56 -17.34 11.82 9.09
N ARG A 57 -18.49 11.81 9.77
CA ARG A 57 -19.74 12.38 9.25
C ARG A 57 -19.67 13.90 9.11
N SER A 58 -19.14 14.61 10.10
CA SER A 58 -18.99 16.07 10.02
C SER A 58 -17.98 16.51 8.95
N LEU A 59 -17.00 15.67 8.62
CA LEU A 59 -16.02 15.91 7.56
C LEU A 59 -16.48 15.41 6.17
N ASP A 60 -17.72 14.90 6.05
CA ASP A 60 -18.25 14.21 4.86
C ASP A 60 -17.34 13.10 4.28
N LEU A 61 -16.58 12.44 5.17
CA LEU A 61 -15.67 11.36 4.81
C LEU A 61 -16.41 10.03 4.79
N LYS A 62 -16.79 9.60 3.58
CA LYS A 62 -17.47 8.32 3.32
C LYS A 62 -16.55 7.38 2.55
N ARG A 63 -16.44 6.12 2.98
CA ARG A 63 -15.61 5.10 2.29
C ARG A 63 -16.17 4.71 0.93
N ARG A 64 -17.46 4.99 0.68
CA ARG A 64 -18.10 4.85 -0.62
C ARG A 64 -18.22 6.24 -1.24
N LYS A 65 -17.22 6.66 -2.01
CA LYS A 65 -17.40 7.68 -3.05
C LYS A 65 -17.63 6.95 -4.36
N VAL A 66 -18.87 7.06 -4.85
CA VAL A 66 -19.29 6.50 -6.13
C VAL A 66 -18.83 7.48 -7.22
N ASN A 67 -18.21 6.92 -8.26
CA ASN A 67 -17.89 7.52 -9.55
C ASN A 67 -16.81 8.60 -9.54
N LEU A 68 -15.57 8.14 -9.64
CA LEU A 68 -14.52 8.92 -10.30
C LEU A 68 -14.59 8.65 -11.81
N PRO A 69 -14.36 9.67 -12.66
CA PRO A 69 -14.50 9.55 -14.11
C PRO A 69 -13.51 8.51 -14.65
N LEU A 70 -14.02 7.60 -15.48
CA LEU A 70 -13.27 6.49 -16.11
C LEU A 70 -11.92 6.93 -16.71
N PRO A 71 -11.80 8.09 -17.38
CA PRO A 71 -10.51 8.56 -17.92
C PRO A 71 -9.43 8.77 -16.87
N GLY A 72 -9.80 9.32 -15.70
CA GLY A 72 -8.84 9.57 -14.61
C GLY A 72 -8.28 8.27 -14.02
N ILE A 73 -9.13 7.23 -13.96
CA ILE A 73 -8.75 5.89 -13.50
C ILE A 73 -7.75 5.26 -14.47
N ILE A 74 -8.05 5.34 -15.77
CA ILE A 74 -7.20 4.77 -16.83
C ILE A 74 -5.82 5.44 -16.81
N GLY A 75 -5.77 6.77 -16.74
CA GLY A 75 -4.51 7.51 -16.64
C GLY A 75 -3.67 7.12 -15.40
N ALA A 76 -4.32 6.93 -14.25
CA ALA A 76 -3.63 6.45 -13.05
C ALA A 76 -3.09 5.03 -13.19
N ILE A 77 -3.83 4.12 -13.86
CA ILE A 77 -3.35 2.77 -14.15
C ILE A 77 -2.10 2.81 -15.05
N TYR A 78 -2.10 3.64 -16.11
CA TYR A 78 -0.92 3.82 -16.96
C TYR A 78 0.30 4.27 -16.16
N LYS A 79 0.13 5.29 -15.30
CA LYS A 79 1.21 5.79 -14.44
C LYS A 79 1.77 4.72 -13.48
N ILE A 80 0.91 3.82 -12.99
CA ILE A 80 1.34 2.70 -12.13
C ILE A 80 2.13 1.66 -12.94
N ILE A 81 1.67 1.34 -14.15
CA ILE A 81 2.29 0.34 -15.03
C ILE A 81 3.70 0.80 -15.45
N GLU A 82 3.82 2.05 -15.88
CA GLU A 82 5.08 2.63 -16.40
C GLU A 82 6.20 2.68 -15.36
N ASN A 83 5.89 3.11 -14.12
CA ASN A 83 6.93 3.29 -13.10
C ASN A 83 7.43 1.99 -12.47
N SER A 84 6.56 0.98 -12.25
CA SER A 84 6.95 -0.27 -11.58
C SER A 84 5.95 -1.42 -11.76
N GLY A 85 4.90 -1.23 -12.56
CA GLY A 85 3.68 -2.04 -12.48
C GLY A 85 3.67 -3.27 -13.36
N GLN A 86 4.68 -3.49 -14.22
CA GLN A 86 4.73 -4.68 -15.07
C GLN A 86 4.66 -6.01 -14.29
N CYS A 87 5.22 -6.04 -13.07
CA CYS A 87 5.16 -7.21 -12.19
C CYS A 87 3.97 -7.17 -11.21
N LEU A 88 3.25 -6.05 -11.10
CA LEU A 88 2.19 -5.88 -10.12
C LEU A 88 0.90 -6.57 -10.59
N GLY A 89 0.32 -7.40 -9.71
CA GLY A 89 -1.01 -7.96 -9.95
C GLY A 89 -2.12 -6.93 -9.70
N TYR A 90 -3.32 -7.22 -10.19
CA TYR A 90 -4.49 -6.34 -10.03
C TYR A 90 -4.80 -5.99 -8.57
N ARG A 91 -4.47 -6.86 -7.60
CA ARG A 91 -4.63 -6.59 -6.16
C ARG A 91 -3.72 -5.45 -5.68
N ALA A 92 -2.48 -5.43 -6.15
CA ALA A 92 -1.52 -4.39 -5.81
C ALA A 92 -1.87 -3.07 -6.50
N VAL A 93 -2.25 -3.13 -7.78
CA VAL A 93 -2.74 -1.96 -8.52
C VAL A 93 -3.99 -1.37 -7.85
N TRP A 94 -4.96 -2.20 -7.46
CA TRP A 94 -6.14 -1.75 -6.72
C TRP A 94 -5.75 -1.04 -5.41
N LYS A 95 -4.82 -1.60 -4.64
CA LYS A 95 -4.36 -0.98 -3.39
C LYS A 95 -3.68 0.37 -3.65
N ARG A 96 -2.84 0.48 -4.68
CA ARG A 96 -2.21 1.75 -5.08
C ARG A 96 -3.21 2.78 -5.54
N LEU A 97 -4.16 2.40 -6.40
CA LEU A 97 -5.24 3.28 -6.84
C LEU A 97 -6.01 3.88 -5.65
N THR A 98 -6.28 3.06 -4.63
CA THR A 98 -6.95 3.54 -3.42
C THR A 98 -6.04 4.39 -2.52
N THR A 99 -4.79 3.99 -2.30
CA THR A 99 -3.90 4.64 -1.33
C THR A 99 -3.16 5.86 -1.88
N GLU A 100 -2.68 5.81 -3.12
CA GLU A 100 -1.88 6.87 -3.74
C GLU A 100 -2.76 7.88 -4.50
N PHE A 101 -3.81 7.41 -5.16
CA PHE A 101 -4.66 8.24 -6.01
C PHE A 101 -6.07 8.50 -5.45
N GLY A 102 -6.45 7.84 -4.35
CA GLY A 102 -7.77 8.01 -3.72
C GLY A 102 -8.95 7.43 -4.51
N PHE A 103 -8.70 6.58 -5.52
CA PHE A 103 -9.76 5.94 -6.31
C PHE A 103 -10.36 4.74 -5.57
N PHE A 104 -11.68 4.79 -5.35
CA PHE A 104 -12.46 3.70 -4.75
C PHE A 104 -13.22 2.92 -5.83
N ILE A 105 -12.56 1.93 -6.42
CA ILE A 105 -13.10 1.10 -7.51
C ILE A 105 -13.25 -0.34 -6.99
N PRO A 106 -14.31 -1.07 -7.36
CA PRO A 106 -14.39 -2.50 -7.06
C PRO A 106 -13.23 -3.26 -7.70
N ARG A 107 -12.68 -4.24 -6.97
CA ARG A 107 -11.53 -5.04 -7.42
C ARG A 107 -11.78 -5.74 -8.75
N LYS A 108 -13.02 -6.16 -9.02
CA LYS A 108 -13.43 -6.81 -10.26
C LYS A 108 -13.26 -5.87 -11.46
N SER A 109 -13.70 -4.62 -11.35
CA SER A 109 -13.53 -3.63 -12.42
C SER A 109 -12.07 -3.28 -12.65
N VAL A 110 -11.24 -3.19 -11.61
CA VAL A 110 -9.78 -3.02 -11.78
C VAL A 110 -9.17 -4.21 -12.53
N MET A 111 -9.61 -5.43 -12.25
CA MET A 111 -9.17 -6.63 -12.98
C MET A 111 -9.56 -6.59 -14.45
N GLU A 112 -10.79 -6.21 -14.76
CA GLU A 112 -11.31 -6.08 -16.13
C GLU A 112 -10.57 -4.97 -16.89
N LEU A 113 -10.39 -3.79 -16.29
CA LEU A 113 -9.61 -2.69 -16.87
C LEU A 113 -8.17 -3.10 -17.16
N LEU A 114 -7.51 -3.80 -16.22
CA LEU A 114 -6.15 -4.30 -16.44
C LEU A 114 -6.06 -5.34 -17.56
N ARG A 115 -7.10 -6.14 -17.79
CA ARG A 115 -7.15 -7.07 -18.93
C ARG A 115 -7.26 -6.33 -20.26
N MET A 116 -7.94 -5.19 -20.29
CA MET A 116 -8.05 -4.35 -21.48
C MET A 116 -6.76 -3.57 -21.75
N ILE A 117 -6.13 -3.03 -20.69
CA ILE A 117 -4.95 -2.15 -20.80
C ILE A 117 -3.65 -2.95 -21.00
N ASP A 118 -3.47 -4.08 -20.29
CA ASP A 118 -2.25 -4.89 -20.32
C ASP A 118 -2.59 -6.41 -20.38
N PRO A 119 -3.16 -6.88 -21.51
CA PRO A 119 -3.49 -8.30 -21.66
C PRO A 119 -2.25 -9.18 -21.55
N ASP A 120 -1.11 -8.73 -22.08
CA ASP A 120 0.15 -9.48 -22.05
C ASP A 120 0.71 -9.63 -20.64
N GLY A 121 0.72 -8.59 -19.82
CA GLY A 121 1.13 -8.71 -18.42
C GLY A 121 0.19 -9.61 -17.62
N VAL A 122 -1.11 -9.59 -17.91
CA VAL A 122 -2.07 -10.53 -17.30
C VAL A 122 -1.77 -11.97 -17.69
N THR A 123 -1.53 -12.26 -18.98
CA THR A 123 -1.23 -13.62 -19.43
C THR A 123 0.13 -14.10 -18.91
N ARG A 124 1.16 -13.24 -18.92
CA ARG A 124 2.48 -13.52 -18.33
C ARG A 124 2.35 -13.93 -16.86
N ARG A 125 1.59 -13.18 -16.06
CA ARG A 125 1.32 -13.51 -14.65
C ARG A 125 0.47 -14.77 -14.49
N ARG A 126 -0.52 -15.00 -15.35
CA ARG A 126 -1.36 -16.22 -15.34
C ARG A 126 -0.53 -17.48 -15.54
N LYS A 127 0.53 -17.42 -16.35
CA LYS A 127 1.47 -18.53 -16.56
C LYS A 127 2.28 -18.88 -15.30
N ARG A 128 2.26 -18.05 -14.24
CA ARG A 128 3.00 -18.24 -12.97
C ARG A 128 4.50 -18.52 -13.16
N ARG A 129 5.09 -18.00 -14.24
CA ARG A 129 6.51 -18.17 -14.54
C ARG A 129 7.30 -17.06 -13.86
N LEU A 130 8.36 -17.44 -13.15
CA LEU A 130 9.33 -16.50 -12.63
C LEU A 130 10.09 -15.85 -13.80
N ILE A 131 9.96 -14.54 -13.95
CA ILE A 131 10.78 -13.76 -14.89
C ILE A 131 11.94 -13.19 -14.09
N ARG A 132 13.16 -13.68 -14.35
CA ARG A 132 14.37 -13.15 -13.72
C ARG A 132 14.77 -11.85 -14.39
N ARG A 133 15.05 -10.81 -13.60
CA ARG A 133 15.68 -9.58 -14.11
C ARG A 133 17.08 -9.91 -14.58
N ARG A 134 17.48 -9.37 -15.74
CA ARG A 134 18.86 -9.42 -16.21
C ARG A 134 19.58 -8.21 -15.64
N TYR A 135 20.46 -8.44 -14.67
CA TYR A 135 21.32 -7.39 -14.14
C TYR A 135 22.58 -7.35 -15.00
N THR A 136 22.82 -6.22 -15.66
CA THR A 136 24.08 -5.92 -16.32
C THR A 136 24.86 -4.98 -15.41
N THR A 137 26.00 -5.45 -14.91
CA THR A 137 26.88 -4.66 -14.06
C THR A 137 28.18 -4.36 -14.82
N PRO A 138 28.73 -3.14 -14.72
CA PRO A 138 29.96 -2.74 -15.40
C PRO A 138 31.22 -3.44 -14.85
N GLY A 139 31.13 -4.14 -13.71
CA GLY A 139 32.25 -4.92 -13.17
C GLY A 139 31.94 -5.63 -11.85
N PRO A 140 32.93 -6.37 -11.30
CA PRO A 140 32.87 -6.95 -9.96
C PRO A 140 32.62 -5.85 -8.90
N ASN A 141 31.84 -6.14 -7.86
CA ASN A 141 31.46 -5.23 -6.75
C ASN A 141 30.50 -4.06 -7.08
N PHE A 142 29.99 -3.92 -8.30
CA PHE A 142 29.08 -2.80 -8.63
C PHE A 142 27.68 -2.92 -8.01
N VAL A 143 27.23 -4.14 -7.69
CA VAL A 143 25.90 -4.39 -7.09
C VAL A 143 26.05 -5.36 -5.93
N TRP A 144 25.66 -4.92 -4.73
CA TRP A 144 25.48 -5.80 -3.58
C TRP A 144 23.99 -6.14 -3.46
N HIS A 145 23.64 -7.40 -3.73
CA HIS A 145 22.30 -7.91 -3.41
C HIS A 145 22.30 -8.38 -1.95
N ILE A 146 21.59 -7.64 -1.08
CA ILE A 146 21.17 -8.10 0.25
C ILE A 146 19.98 -9.06 0.08
N ASP A 147 20.18 -10.18 -0.62
CA ASP A 147 19.26 -11.31 -0.52
C ASP A 147 19.84 -12.27 0.53
N GLY A 148 19.62 -11.87 1.79
CA GLY A 148 20.29 -12.44 2.94
C GLY A 148 19.84 -13.87 3.22
N TYR A 149 20.82 -14.77 3.35
CA TYR A 149 20.81 -16.00 4.16
C TYR A 149 19.61 -16.96 4.07
N ASP A 150 18.67 -16.79 3.12
CA ASP A 150 17.49 -17.66 3.01
C ASP A 150 17.90 -19.09 2.59
N LYS A 151 19.03 -19.20 1.87
CA LYS A 151 19.67 -20.48 1.53
C LYS A 151 20.31 -21.20 2.72
N LEU A 152 20.59 -20.48 3.81
CA LEU A 152 21.26 -21.01 5.01
C LEU A 152 20.29 -21.27 6.17
N LYS A 153 19.01 -20.89 6.02
CA LYS A 153 17.95 -21.25 6.98
C LYS A 153 17.84 -22.76 7.27
N PRO A 154 17.98 -23.68 6.30
CA PRO A 154 17.95 -25.11 6.59
C PRO A 154 19.17 -25.62 7.38
N PHE A 155 20.23 -24.82 7.45
CA PHE A 155 21.53 -25.18 8.04
C PHE A 155 21.81 -24.40 9.34
N TRP A 156 20.75 -23.93 10.02
CA TRP A 156 20.77 -23.44 11.40
C TRP A 156 21.55 -22.14 11.67
N VAL A 157 22.04 -21.44 10.65
CA VAL A 157 22.70 -20.13 10.84
C VAL A 157 21.65 -19.01 10.78
N SER A 158 20.79 -18.95 11.80
CA SER A 158 19.97 -17.77 12.08
C SER A 158 20.69 -16.92 13.12
N ASN A 159 21.55 -16.01 12.68
CA ASN A 159 22.06 -14.97 13.56
C ASN A 159 20.95 -13.96 13.84
N THR A 160 20.02 -14.32 14.72
CA THR A 160 19.24 -13.33 15.47
C THR A 160 20.20 -12.68 16.46
N TRP A 161 20.85 -11.60 16.03
CA TRP A 161 21.53 -10.69 16.92
C TRP A 161 20.46 -9.99 17.76
N CYS A 162 20.18 -10.57 18.93
CA CYS A 162 19.72 -9.82 20.09
C CYS A 162 20.96 -9.19 20.73
N ASN A 163 21.04 -7.85 20.67
CA ASN A 163 21.56 -6.99 21.72
C ASN A 163 21.01 -5.58 21.47
#